data_AF-A0A9Q4GYA5-F1
#
_entry.id   AF-A0A9Q4GYA5-F1
#
_cell.length_a   1.000
_cell.length_b   1.000
_cell.length_c   1.000
_cell.angle_alpha   90.00
_cell.angle_beta   90.00
_cell.angle_gamma   90.00
#
_symmetry.space_group_name_H-M   'P 1'
#
loop_
_entity.id
_entity.type
_entity.pdbx_description
1 polymer ?
#
loop_
_entity_poly.entity_id
_entity_poly.type
_entity_poly.pdbx_seq_one_letter_code
_entity_poly.pdbx_strand_id
1 'polypeptide(L)'
;ASQDAGVFFTVPNLEQLRRGGRIGTVAGLLGSLLHVKPVLTLEDGVVSLVDRPRTTARATERLVELVREAAEDSDTPGPSDRIAVHGFGNQEAAHELAGRLQSLSAMPVPVIRLPAVLAAHLGLGALGVTMNPVPTPQPAS
;
A
#
# COMPACT_ATOMS: atom_id res chain seq x y z
N ALA A 1 1.45 -18.66 12.97
CA ALA A 1 2.00 -17.33 12.69
C ALA A 1 1.06 -16.67 11.69
N SER A 2 0.42 -15.55 12.07
CA SER A 2 -0.28 -14.72 11.10
C SER A 2 0.73 -14.36 10.02
N GLN A 3 0.49 -14.83 8.80
CA GLN A 3 1.27 -14.40 7.65
C GLN A 3 0.79 -12.99 7.35
N ASP A 4 1.35 -12.00 8.03
CA ASP A 4 0.88 -10.63 7.90
C ASP A 4 1.31 -10.08 6.54
N ALA A 5 0.38 -10.17 5.59
CA ALA A 5 0.48 -9.52 4.30
C ALA A 5 0.59 -8.00 4.51
N GLY A 6 1.71 -7.43 4.10
CA GLY A 6 1.94 -5.99 4.20
C GLY A 6 1.08 -5.22 3.20
N VAL A 7 0.41 -4.15 3.66
CA VAL A 7 -0.37 -3.26 2.80
C VAL A 7 0.03 -1.83 3.07
N PHE A 8 0.59 -1.15 2.08
CA PHE A 8 0.88 0.28 2.15
C PHE A 8 0.15 1.01 1.04
N PHE A 9 -0.47 2.14 1.35
CA PHE A 9 -1.23 2.88 0.36
C PHE A 9 -1.27 4.38 0.63
N THR A 10 -1.51 5.15 -0.43
CA THR A 10 -1.75 6.58 -0.34
C THR A 10 -3.03 6.95 -1.05
N VAL A 11 -3.69 7.97 -0.51
CA VAL A 11 -4.94 8.52 -1.03
C VAL A 11 -4.79 10.03 -1.30
N PRO A 12 -5.56 10.62 -2.23
CA PRO A 12 -5.49 12.05 -2.50
C PRO A 12 -5.82 12.93 -1.30
N ASN A 13 -6.73 12.45 -0.45
CA ASN A 13 -7.14 13.02 0.84
C ASN A 13 -7.94 11.96 1.63
N LEU A 14 -8.25 12.26 2.90
CA LEU A 14 -8.96 11.34 3.80
C LEU A 14 -10.49 11.41 3.71
N GLU A 15 -11.07 12.25 2.86
CA GLU A 15 -12.52 12.53 2.88
C GLU A 15 -13.36 11.30 2.52
N GLN A 16 -12.91 10.49 1.55
CA GLN A 16 -13.64 9.27 1.16
C GLN A 16 -13.58 8.20 2.24
N LEU A 17 -12.41 8.02 2.87
CA LEU A 17 -12.26 7.13 4.03
C LEU A 17 -13.14 7.59 5.20
N ARG A 18 -13.20 8.90 5.45
CA ARG A 18 -14.04 9.51 6.49
C ARG A 18 -15.53 9.28 6.23
N ARG A 19 -16.01 9.62 5.03
CA ARG A 19 -17.42 9.44 4.63
C ARG A 19 -17.83 7.98 4.68
N GLY A 20 -16.92 7.09 4.29
CA GLY A 20 -17.10 5.66 4.41
C GLY A 20 -17.01 5.14 5.85
N GLY A 21 -16.47 5.86 6.83
CA GLY A 21 -16.21 5.28 8.15
C GLY A 21 -15.06 4.26 8.18
N ARG A 22 -14.19 4.25 7.15
CA ARG A 22 -13.01 3.36 7.05
C ARG A 22 -11.71 4.08 7.45
N ILE A 23 -11.83 5.25 8.06
CA ILE A 23 -10.69 6.11 8.41
C ILE A 23 -9.87 5.59 9.61
N GLY A 24 -10.38 4.62 10.36
CA GLY A 24 -9.66 3.96 11.43
C GLY A 24 -9.12 4.92 12.49
N THR A 25 -7.89 4.69 12.92
CA THR A 25 -7.21 5.45 13.99
C THR A 25 -6.89 6.89 13.56
N VAL A 26 -6.88 7.17 12.25
CA VAL A 26 -6.53 8.47 11.67
C VAL A 26 -7.63 9.53 11.89
N ALA A 27 -8.83 9.13 12.34
CA ALA A 27 -9.97 10.02 12.56
C ALA A 27 -9.63 11.22 13.47
N GLY A 28 -8.87 11.00 14.54
CA GLY A 28 -8.48 12.04 15.49
C GLY A 28 -7.54 13.11 14.93
N LEU A 29 -6.92 12.86 13.77
CA LEU A 29 -5.91 13.72 13.16
C LEU A 29 -6.45 14.53 11.97
N LEU A 30 -7.74 14.37 11.62
CA LEU A 30 -8.37 14.96 10.43
C LEU A 30 -8.08 16.45 10.24
N GLY A 31 -8.18 17.25 11.30
CA GLY A 31 -7.93 18.70 11.24
C GLY A 31 -6.49 19.05 10.81
N SER A 32 -5.52 18.21 11.15
CA SER A 32 -4.10 18.42 10.81
C SER A 32 -3.69 17.85 9.45
N LEU A 33 -4.55 17.03 8.83
CA LEU A 33 -4.24 16.26 7.61
C LEU A 33 -4.91 16.81 6.34
N LEU A 34 -5.56 17.97 6.41
CA LEU A 34 -6.31 18.57 5.29
C LEU A 34 -5.48 18.89 4.03
N HIS A 35 -4.15 18.92 4.13
CA HIS A 35 -3.25 19.27 3.02
C HIS A 35 -2.10 18.29 2.82
N VAL A 36 -2.29 17.02 3.21
CA VAL A 36 -1.28 15.99 3.02
C VAL A 36 -1.77 14.91 2.06
N LYS A 37 -0.82 14.15 1.53
CA LYS A 37 -1.00 12.91 0.79
C LYS A 37 -0.61 11.79 1.75
N PRO A 38 -1.52 11.38 2.66
CA PRO A 38 -1.15 10.47 3.74
C PRO A 38 -0.68 9.14 3.15
N VAL A 39 0.33 8.57 3.77
CA VAL A 39 0.73 7.17 3.56
C VAL A 39 0.18 6.39 4.73
N LEU A 40 -0.53 5.31 4.41
CA LEU A 40 -1.38 4.56 5.30
C LEU A 40 -1.02 3.08 5.22
N THR A 41 -1.36 2.35 6.28
CA THR A 41 -1.25 0.90 6.37
C THR A 41 -2.52 0.31 6.98
N LEU A 42 -2.61 -1.01 6.99
CA LEU A 42 -3.60 -1.75 7.76
C LEU A 42 -2.91 -2.45 8.94
N GLU A 43 -3.31 -2.09 10.15
CA GLU A 43 -2.93 -2.77 11.39
C GLU A 43 -4.18 -3.48 11.92
N ASP A 44 -4.17 -4.81 11.98
CA ASP A 44 -5.33 -5.62 12.38
C ASP A 44 -6.62 -5.27 11.60
N GLY A 45 -6.47 -4.94 10.31
CA GLY A 45 -7.57 -4.52 9.43
C GLY A 45 -8.06 -3.09 9.65
N VAL A 46 -7.44 -2.32 10.53
CA VAL A 46 -7.74 -0.92 10.81
C VAL A 46 -6.76 -0.01 10.08
N VAL A 47 -7.29 1.04 9.45
CA VAL A 47 -6.45 2.04 8.78
C VAL A 47 -5.65 2.84 9.81
N SER A 48 -4.33 2.82 9.65
CA SER A 48 -3.35 3.54 10.47
C SER A 48 -2.47 4.45 9.61
N LEU A 49 -1.97 5.53 10.21
CA LEU A 49 -1.14 6.54 9.54
C LEU A 49 0.34 6.19 9.70
N VAL A 50 1.03 6.08 8.57
CA VAL A 50 2.48 5.83 8.52
C VAL A 50 3.24 7.14 8.36
N ASP A 51 2.84 7.98 7.39
CA ASP A 51 3.52 9.25 7.09
C ASP A 51 2.57 10.29 6.46
N ARG A 52 2.99 11.55 6.39
CA ARG A 52 2.20 12.72 5.98
C ARG A 52 2.90 13.61 4.95
N PRO A 53 3.42 13.07 3.84
CA PRO A 53 4.04 13.89 2.82
C PRO A 53 3.02 14.88 2.22
N ARG A 54 3.50 16.03 1.76
CA ARG A 54 2.63 17.08 1.18
C ARG A 54 2.41 16.93 -0.33
N THR A 55 3.21 16.10 -0.99
CA THR A 55 3.16 15.91 -2.45
C THR A 55 3.00 14.44 -2.79
N THR A 56 2.36 14.17 -3.94
CA THR A 56 2.18 12.79 -4.43
C THR A 56 3.52 12.11 -4.67
N ALA A 57 4.50 12.81 -5.24
CA ALA A 57 5.84 12.26 -5.48
C ALA A 57 6.49 11.72 -4.20
N ARG A 58 6.44 12.49 -3.10
CA ARG A 58 6.97 12.06 -1.80
C ARG A 58 6.18 10.91 -1.18
N ALA A 59 4.86 10.89 -1.38
CA ALA A 59 4.04 9.75 -0.96
C ALA A 59 4.45 8.46 -1.69
N THR A 60 4.64 8.53 -3.01
CA THR A 60 5.10 7.40 -3.82
C THR A 60 6.52 6.98 -3.45
N GLU A 61 7.43 7.92 -3.18
CA GLU A 61 8.76 7.60 -2.65
C GLU A 61 8.69 6.86 -1.32
N ARG A 62 7.87 7.33 -0.37
CA ARG A 62 7.70 6.67 0.91
C ARG A 62 7.09 5.27 0.77
N LEU A 63 6.16 5.05 -0.17
CA LEU A 63 5.67 3.70 -0.47
C LEU A 63 6.80 2.75 -0.89
N VAL A 64 7.73 3.22 -1.73
CA VAL A 64 8.88 2.40 -2.16
C VAL A 64 9.82 2.09 -0.99
N GLU A 65 10.06 3.07 -0.11
CA GLU A 65 10.87 2.86 1.09
C GLU A 65 10.24 1.85 2.04
N LEU A 66 8.95 1.98 2.33
CA LEU A 66 8.23 1.04 3.21
C LEU A 66 8.24 -0.39 2.69
N VAL A 67 8.07 -0.56 1.38
CA VAL A 67 8.13 -1.88 0.74
C VAL A 67 9.53 -2.47 0.81
N ARG A 68 10.57 -1.63 0.71
CA ARG A 68 11.96 -2.07 0.89
C ARG A 68 12.24 -2.47 2.33
N GLU A 69 11.85 -1.63 3.30
CA GLU A 69 11.95 -1.90 4.74
C GLU A 69 11.28 -3.25 5.07
N ALA A 70 10.05 -3.46 4.62
CA ALA A 70 9.33 -4.71 4.84
C ALA A 70 9.97 -5.94 4.15
N ALA A 71 10.57 -5.76 2.97
CA ALA A 71 11.26 -6.84 2.27
C ALA A 71 12.60 -7.21 2.96
N GLU A 72 13.25 -6.25 3.62
CA GLU A 72 14.49 -6.46 4.38
C GLU A 72 14.24 -7.13 5.74
N ASP A 73 13.10 -6.85 6.38
CA ASP A 73 12.67 -7.46 7.66
C ASP A 73 12.25 -8.94 7.54
N SER A 74 12.20 -9.48 6.33
CA SER A 74 11.84 -10.87 6.07
C SER A 74 12.99 -11.81 6.46
N ASP A 75 12.74 -12.80 7.33
CA ASP A 75 13.71 -13.81 7.79
C ASP A 75 14.32 -14.69 6.66
N THR A 76 13.85 -14.54 5.42
CA THR A 76 14.34 -15.28 4.25
C THR A 76 15.21 -14.37 3.36
N PRO A 77 16.49 -14.70 3.14
CA PRO A 77 17.35 -13.93 2.25
C PRO A 77 16.84 -13.94 0.80
N GLY A 78 16.58 -12.76 0.24
CA GLY A 78 16.17 -12.56 -1.15
C GLY A 78 14.69 -12.20 -1.32
N PRO A 79 14.24 -11.92 -2.56
CA PRO A 79 12.86 -11.51 -2.84
C PRO A 79 11.87 -12.65 -2.56
N SER A 80 11.40 -12.69 -1.32
CA SER A 80 10.55 -13.77 -0.78
C SER A 80 9.07 -13.42 -0.79
N ASP A 81 8.76 -12.17 -1.17
CA ASP A 81 7.40 -11.65 -1.20
C ASP A 81 6.90 -11.38 -2.61
N ARG A 82 5.62 -11.67 -2.82
CA ARG A 82 4.86 -11.29 -4.01
C ARG A 82 4.38 -9.86 -3.83
N ILE A 83 4.97 -8.95 -4.59
CA ILE A 83 4.58 -7.54 -4.63
C ILE A 83 3.53 -7.34 -5.73
N ALA A 84 2.46 -6.61 -5.43
CA ALA A 84 1.51 -6.12 -6.44
C ALA A 84 1.17 -4.65 -6.19
N VAL A 85 1.01 -3.89 -7.26
CA VAL A 85 0.61 -2.49 -7.21
C VAL A 85 -0.87 -2.37 -7.56
N HIS A 86 -1.59 -1.57 -6.79
CA HIS A 86 -3.01 -1.31 -6.97
C HIS A 86 -3.23 0.15 -7.32
N GLY A 87 -4.06 0.43 -8.32
CA GLY A 87 -4.36 1.80 -8.75
C GLY A 87 -5.84 2.03 -9.09
N PHE A 88 -6.27 3.29 -8.99
CA PHE A 88 -7.59 3.73 -9.45
C PHE A 88 -7.54 5.13 -10.06
N GLY A 89 -7.77 5.23 -11.38
CA GLY A 89 -7.78 6.51 -12.11
C GLY A 89 -6.41 7.15 -12.33
N ASN A 90 -5.32 6.40 -12.11
CA ASN A 90 -3.93 6.85 -12.11
C ASN A 90 -3.00 5.75 -12.65
N GLN A 91 -3.39 5.16 -13.79
CA GLN A 91 -2.74 3.97 -14.33
C GLN A 91 -1.24 4.18 -14.61
N GLU A 92 -0.86 5.34 -15.15
CA GLU A 92 0.54 5.68 -15.41
C GLU A 92 1.39 5.66 -14.13
N ALA A 93 0.94 6.35 -13.07
CA ALA A 93 1.62 6.37 -11.79
C ALA A 93 1.72 4.98 -11.14
N ALA A 94 0.71 4.12 -11.35
CA ALA A 94 0.75 2.74 -10.87
C ALA A 94 1.80 1.90 -11.62
N HIS A 95 1.97 2.08 -12.93
CA HIS A 95 3.01 1.39 -13.70
C HIS A 95 4.40 1.91 -13.37
N GLU A 96 4.55 3.22 -13.15
CA GLU A 96 5.82 3.80 -12.68
C GLU A 96 6.22 3.20 -11.33
N LEU A 97 5.29 3.14 -10.37
CA LEU A 97 5.53 2.53 -9.07
C LEU A 97 5.90 1.05 -9.20
N ALA A 98 5.20 0.29 -10.05
CA ALA A 98 5.55 -1.11 -10.29
C ALA A 98 6.97 -1.28 -10.86
N GLY A 99 7.38 -0.42 -11.80
CA GLY A 99 8.74 -0.41 -12.32
C GLY A 99 9.80 -0.13 -11.24
N ARG A 100 9.51 0.79 -10.31
CA ARG A 100 10.40 1.11 -9.18
C ARG A 100 10.51 -0.04 -8.18
N LEU A 101 9.46 -0.85 -8.03
CA LEU A 101 9.41 -1.98 -7.10
C LEU A 101 9.92 -3.29 -7.72
N GLN A 102 10.11 -3.35 -9.03
CA GLN A 102 10.50 -4.58 -9.73
C GLN A 102 11.85 -5.13 -9.24
N SER A 103 12.80 -4.28 -8.85
CA SER A 103 14.09 -4.72 -8.30
C SER A 103 13.97 -5.40 -6.93
N LEU A 104 12.85 -5.22 -6.23
CA LEU A 104 12.56 -5.82 -4.93
C LEU A 104 11.81 -7.16 -5.05
N SER A 105 11.43 -7.57 -6.26
CA SER A 105 10.63 -8.78 -6.51
C SER A 105 11.28 -9.69 -7.54
N ALA A 106 11.36 -10.99 -7.26
CA ALA A 106 11.80 -12.01 -8.22
C ALA A 106 10.75 -12.28 -9.31
N MET A 107 9.50 -11.94 -9.05
CA MET A 107 8.38 -12.09 -9.98
C MET A 107 8.00 -10.74 -10.60
N PRO A 108 7.34 -10.73 -11.78
CA PRO A 108 6.76 -9.50 -12.30
C PRO A 108 5.84 -8.86 -11.26
N VAL A 109 5.94 -7.54 -11.08
CA VAL A 109 5.05 -6.78 -10.19
C VAL A 109 3.80 -6.37 -10.99
N PRO A 110 2.65 -7.06 -10.84
CA PRO A 110 1.47 -6.71 -11.61
C PRO A 110 0.87 -5.39 -11.13
N VAL A 111 0.32 -4.64 -12.07
CA VAL A 111 -0.57 -3.51 -11.79
C VAL A 111 -2.01 -4.01 -11.86
N ILE A 112 -2.70 -3.94 -10.73
CA ILE A 112 -4.08 -4.38 -10.55
C ILE A 112 -4.96 -3.15 -10.36
N ARG A 113 -6.11 -3.12 -11.04
CA ARG A 113 -7.11 -2.09 -10.81
C ARG A 113 -7.81 -2.36 -9.47
N LEU A 114 -7.93 -1.35 -8.63
CA LEU A 114 -8.74 -1.45 -7.42
C LEU A 114 -10.21 -1.76 -7.78
N PRO A 115 -10.84 -2.75 -7.12
CA PRO A 115 -12.27 -2.99 -7.24
C PRO A 115 -13.08 -1.73 -6.93
N ALA A 116 -14.22 -1.56 -7.60
CA ALA A 116 -15.07 -0.37 -7.47
C ALA A 116 -15.45 -0.07 -6.01
N VAL A 117 -15.66 -1.11 -5.19
CA VAL A 117 -15.97 -0.95 -3.77
C VAL A 117 -14.80 -0.31 -3.00
N LEU A 118 -13.55 -0.71 -3.25
CA LEU A 118 -12.40 -0.11 -2.57
C LEU A 118 -12.13 1.30 -3.11
N ALA A 119 -12.25 1.47 -4.42
CA ALA A 119 -12.13 2.76 -5.08
C ALA A 119 -13.11 3.81 -4.52
N ALA A 120 -14.34 3.42 -4.20
CA ALA A 120 -15.34 4.31 -3.59
C ALA A 120 -14.92 4.82 -2.21
N HIS A 121 -14.13 4.05 -1.46
CA HIS A 121 -13.65 4.41 -0.12
C HIS A 121 -12.29 5.12 -0.14
N LEU A 122 -11.45 4.85 -1.14
CA LEU A 122 -10.09 5.39 -1.25
C LEU A 122 -10.00 6.66 -2.11
N GLY A 123 -10.93 6.84 -3.04
CA GLY A 123 -10.98 7.98 -3.95
C GLY A 123 -10.13 7.84 -5.21
N LEU A 124 -10.43 8.70 -6.20
CA LEU A 124 -9.74 8.75 -7.49
C LEU A 124 -8.28 9.20 -7.31
N GLY A 125 -7.33 8.40 -7.78
CA GLY A 125 -5.90 8.66 -7.62
C GLY A 125 -5.26 7.93 -6.45
N ALA A 126 -5.98 7.00 -5.80
CA ALA A 126 -5.39 6.11 -4.80
C ALA A 126 -4.34 5.17 -5.43
N LEU A 127 -3.23 4.95 -4.72
CA LEU A 127 -2.19 3.98 -5.05
C LEU A 127 -1.95 3.09 -3.84
N GLY A 128 -1.79 1.79 -4.05
CA GLY A 128 -1.48 0.83 -3.00
C GLY A 128 -0.44 -0.18 -3.45
N VAL A 129 0.24 -0.77 -2.49
CA VAL A 129 1.15 -1.89 -2.65
C VAL A 129 0.76 -2.95 -1.65
N THR A 130 0.68 -4.19 -2.13
CA THR A 130 0.49 -5.37 -1.27
C THR A 130 1.70 -6.27 -1.39
N MET A 131 2.17 -6.78 -0.26
CA MET A 131 3.24 -7.76 -0.14
C MET A 131 2.65 -9.00 0.50
N ASN A 132 2.85 -10.17 -0.12
CA ASN A 132 2.43 -11.44 0.45
C ASN A 132 3.63 -12.40 0.47
N PRO A 133 3.85 -13.14 1.56
CA PRO A 133 4.87 -14.18 1.57
C PRO A 133 4.62 -15.19 0.45
N VAL A 134 5.68 -15.61 -0.24
CA VAL A 134 5.60 -16.74 -1.16
C VAL A 134 5.26 -17.98 -0.33
N PRO A 135 4.16 -18.70 -0.63
CA PRO A 135 3.80 -19.90 0.12
C PRO A 135 4.94 -20.91 0.09
N THR A 136 5.44 -21.32 1.26
CA THR A 136 6.37 -22.45 1.33
C THR A 136 5.62 -23.71 0.87
N PRO A 137 6.14 -24.48 -0.10
CA PRO A 137 5.48 -25.71 -0.51
C PRO A 137 5.39 -26.65 0.71
N GLN A 138 4.18 -26.98 1.13
CA GLN A 138 3.93 -27.92 2.20
C GLN A 138 4.29 -29.33 1.68
N PRO A 139 5.15 -30.10 2.38
CA PRO A 139 5.44 -31.47 1.94
C PRO A 139 4.14 -32.26 1.90
N ALA A 140 3.87 -32.90 0.77
CA ALA A 140 2.73 -33.80 0.61
C ALA A 140 2.79 -34.85 1.73
N SER A 141 1.70 -34.93 2.50
CA SER A 141 1.51 -35.94 3.55
C SER A 141 1.25 -37.31 2.94
#